data_AF-A0A3M1LFU8-F1
#
_entry.id   AF-A0A3M1LFU8-F1
#
_cell.length_a   1.000
_cell.length_b   1.000
_cell.length_c   1.000
_cell.angle_alpha   90.00
_cell.angle_beta   90.00
_cell.angle_gamma   90.00
#
_symmetry.space_group_name_H-M   'P 1'
#
loop_
_entity.id
_entity.type
_entity.pdbx_description
1 polymer ?
#
loop_
_entity_poly.entity_id
_entity_poly.type
_entity_poly.pdbx_seq_one_letter_code
_entity_poly.pdbx_strand_id
1 'polypeptide(L)'
;MLWLIGIGIHGFKGLSLYAIDTLKNADIILLEKYTTPIEEDLKILEDIISKEVKKVNRWYIEDGREILELAKSKNIALLAYGDPLIATTHIDLVIRAREANIDVKTIHNASAITAIIGEVGLHIYKLGKISTMVRDKNANRSIYKV
;
A
#
# COMPACT_ATOMS: atom_id res chain seq x y z
N MET A 1 -3.41 0.05 -16.04
CA MET A 1 -3.68 -0.87 -14.90
C MET A 1 -3.03 -0.30 -13.66
N LEU A 2 -3.68 -0.43 -12.50
CA LEU A 2 -3.11 -0.08 -11.20
C LEU A 2 -3.04 -1.31 -10.28
N TRP A 3 -1.84 -1.66 -9.82
CA TRP A 3 -1.60 -2.67 -8.81
C TRP A 3 -1.35 -2.03 -7.46
N LEU A 4 -2.08 -2.47 -6.44
CA LEU A 4 -1.77 -2.17 -5.05
C LEU A 4 -1.12 -3.41 -4.43
N ILE A 5 0.10 -3.27 -3.91
CA ILE A 5 0.90 -4.41 -3.50
C ILE A 5 1.38 -4.21 -2.05
N GLY A 6 1.05 -5.18 -1.20
CA GLY A 6 1.53 -5.23 0.17
C GLY A 6 2.95 -5.79 0.26
N ILE A 7 3.85 -5.05 0.91
CA ILE A 7 5.20 -5.50 1.25
C ILE A 7 5.18 -6.51 2.41
N GLY A 8 4.16 -6.43 3.26
CA GLY A 8 4.09 -7.22 4.49
C GLY A 8 4.86 -6.58 5.65
N ILE A 9 5.07 -7.36 6.71
CA ILE A 9 5.74 -6.93 7.95
C ILE A 9 7.24 -7.29 8.00
N HIS A 10 7.74 -8.02 7.00
CA HIS A 10 9.14 -8.47 6.92
C HIS A 10 9.95 -7.73 5.84
N GLY A 11 9.48 -6.56 5.42
CA GLY A 11 10.12 -5.76 4.37
C GLY A 11 10.11 -6.44 3.01
N PHE A 12 11.04 -6.07 2.12
CA PHE A 12 11.07 -6.60 0.75
C PHE A 12 11.24 -8.12 0.66
N LYS A 13 11.82 -8.76 1.69
CA LYS A 13 11.92 -10.23 1.78
C LYS A 13 10.58 -10.91 2.06
N GLY A 14 9.59 -10.17 2.56
CA GLY A 14 8.23 -10.64 2.79
C GLY A 14 7.31 -10.53 1.59
N LEU A 15 7.80 -10.01 0.45
CA LEU A 15 7.01 -9.98 -0.79
C LEU A 15 6.72 -11.41 -1.26
N SER A 16 5.46 -11.65 -1.64
CA SER A 16 5.10 -12.91 -2.28
C SER A 16 5.78 -13.04 -3.65
N LEU A 17 6.00 -14.28 -4.10
CA LEU A 17 6.51 -14.53 -5.46
C LEU A 17 5.62 -13.86 -6.53
N TYR A 18 4.30 -13.91 -6.32
CA TYR A 18 3.34 -13.24 -7.19
C TYR A 18 3.52 -11.72 -7.24
N ALA A 19 3.84 -11.08 -6.10
CA ALA A 19 4.16 -9.65 -6.06
C ALA A 19 5.44 -9.33 -6.84
N ILE A 20 6.50 -10.14 -6.66
CA ILE A 20 7.78 -9.96 -7.36
C ILE A 20 7.59 -10.07 -8.87
N ASP A 21 6.87 -11.09 -9.34
CA ASP A 21 6.58 -11.26 -10.76
C ASP A 21 5.75 -10.10 -11.32
N THR A 22 4.78 -9.60 -10.54
CA THR A 22 3.97 -8.43 -10.92
C THR A 22 4.84 -7.17 -11.04
N LEU A 23 5.74 -6.94 -10.10
CA LEU A 23 6.66 -5.79 -10.11
C LEU A 23 7.61 -5.83 -11.32
N LYS A 24 8.11 -7.01 -11.69
CA LYS A 24 8.91 -7.18 -12.91
C LYS A 24 8.16 -6.82 -14.17
N ASN A 25 6.83 -6.91 -14.18
CA ASN A 25 5.97 -6.55 -15.31
C ASN A 25 5.40 -5.11 -15.24
N ALA A 26 5.67 -4.37 -14.15
CA ALA A 26 5.20 -2.98 -13.99
C ALA A 26 6.09 -2.00 -14.76
N ASP A 27 5.48 -1.00 -15.39
CA ASP A 27 6.19 0.07 -16.08
C ASP A 27 6.73 1.11 -15.09
N ILE A 28 5.98 1.36 -14.02
CA ILE A 28 6.33 2.32 -12.97
C ILE A 28 6.03 1.69 -11.62
N ILE A 29 7.01 1.78 -10.72
CA ILE A 29 6.92 1.25 -9.36
C ILE A 29 7.06 2.39 -8.38
N LEU A 30 6.04 2.58 -7.56
CA LEU A 30 5.93 3.63 -6.56
C LEU A 30 5.97 2.99 -5.18
N LEU A 31 6.78 3.54 -4.27
CA LEU A 31 6.80 3.14 -2.86
C LEU A 31 6.28 4.28 -2.00
N GLU A 32 5.21 4.03 -1.24
CA GLU A 32 4.72 5.01 -0.28
C GLU A 32 5.56 5.04 1.00
N LYS A 33 5.93 6.25 1.47
CA LYS A 33 6.81 6.42 2.65
C LYS A 33 6.10 6.96 3.91
N TYR A 34 4.79 7.15 3.89
CA TYR A 34 4.11 7.95 4.94
C TYR A 34 3.27 7.14 5.94
N THR A 35 2.85 5.93 5.60
CA THR A 35 2.07 5.06 6.51
C THR A 35 2.94 4.41 7.57
N THR A 36 4.20 4.11 7.24
CA THR A 36 5.13 3.41 8.12
C THR A 36 6.54 4.01 7.99
N PRO A 37 7.21 4.41 9.09
CA PRO A 37 8.54 5.02 9.06
C PRO A 37 9.65 3.95 8.97
N ILE A 38 9.56 3.05 8.01
CA ILE A 38 10.61 2.06 7.75
C ILE A 38 11.55 2.61 6.67
N GLU A 39 12.84 2.66 6.99
CA GLU A 39 13.89 2.90 6.01
C GLU A 39 14.53 1.58 5.62
N GLU A 40 14.16 1.07 4.46
CA GLU A 40 14.84 -0.05 3.81
C GLU A 40 15.67 0.43 2.63
N ASP A 41 16.76 -0.29 2.39
CA ASP A 41 17.58 -0.09 1.20
C ASP A 41 16.83 -0.60 -0.03
N LEU A 42 16.44 0.34 -0.90
CA LEU A 42 15.72 0.01 -2.13
C LEU A 42 16.54 -0.90 -3.05
N LYS A 43 17.87 -0.84 -2.97
CA LYS A 43 18.73 -1.68 -3.81
C LYS A 43 18.39 -3.15 -3.69
N ILE A 44 18.00 -3.61 -2.51
CA ILE A 44 17.57 -5.00 -2.29
C ILE A 44 16.42 -5.36 -3.23
N LEU A 45 15.40 -4.52 -3.31
CA LEU A 45 14.25 -4.76 -4.18
C LEU A 45 14.62 -4.54 -5.64
N GLU A 46 15.30 -3.44 -5.95
CA GLU A 46 15.69 -3.05 -7.31
C GLU A 46 16.58 -4.11 -7.96
N ASP A 47 17.49 -4.75 -7.20
CA ASP A 47 18.32 -5.86 -7.68
C ASP A 47 17.47 -7.10 -8.01
N ILE A 48 16.45 -7.41 -7.19
CA ILE A 48 15.56 -8.57 -7.39
C ILE A 48 14.67 -8.40 -8.64
N ILE A 49 14.16 -7.19 -8.87
CA ILE A 49 13.22 -6.91 -9.95
C ILE A 49 13.89 -6.29 -11.19
N SER A 50 15.16 -5.89 -11.08
CA SER A 50 15.94 -5.19 -12.11
C SER A 50 15.25 -3.93 -12.65
N LYS A 51 14.60 -3.17 -11.75
CA LYS A 51 13.83 -1.94 -12.05
C LYS A 51 13.96 -0.94 -10.90
N GLU A 52 13.92 0.34 -11.23
CA GLU A 52 13.95 1.43 -10.26
C GLU A 52 12.62 1.56 -9.49
N VAL A 53 12.71 1.92 -8.21
CA VAL A 53 11.56 2.15 -7.32
C VAL A 53 11.51 3.62 -6.89
N LYS A 54 10.46 4.34 -7.31
CA LYS A 54 10.29 5.76 -6.98
C LYS A 54 9.58 5.92 -5.63
N LYS A 55 10.23 6.56 -4.66
CA LYS A 55 9.59 6.94 -3.39
C LYS A 55 8.61 8.10 -3.61
N VAL A 56 7.41 7.98 -3.05
CA VAL A 56 6.36 9.01 -3.12
C VAL A 56 5.82 9.36 -1.73
N ASN A 57 5.37 10.61 -1.58
CA ASN A 57 4.83 11.14 -0.33
C ASN A 57 3.30 10.97 -0.27
N ARG A 58 2.72 11.29 0.90
CA ARG A 58 1.26 11.24 1.12
C ARG A 58 0.47 12.00 0.07
N TRP A 59 0.86 13.24 -0.20
CA TRP A 59 0.12 14.13 -1.09
C TRP A 59 0.08 13.60 -2.52
N TYR A 60 1.14 12.96 -3.00
CA TYR A 60 1.16 12.35 -4.33
C TYR A 60 0.11 11.23 -4.48
N ILE A 61 -0.11 10.46 -3.41
CA ILE A 61 -1.06 9.34 -3.39
C ILE A 61 -2.49 9.82 -3.16
N GLU A 62 -2.68 10.72 -2.19
CA GLU A 62 -4.00 11.28 -1.88
C GLU A 62 -4.52 12.15 -3.04
N ASP A 63 -3.67 12.96 -3.68
CA ASP A 63 -4.04 13.66 -4.91
C ASP A 63 -4.31 12.68 -6.05
N GLY A 64 -3.40 11.74 -6.28
CA GLY A 64 -3.59 10.59 -7.17
C GLY A 64 -3.76 10.90 -8.66
N ARG A 65 -3.91 12.16 -9.10
CA ARG A 65 -4.22 12.52 -10.49
C ARG A 65 -3.16 12.02 -11.46
N GLU A 66 -1.89 12.19 -11.11
CA GLU A 66 -0.77 11.73 -11.92
C GLU A 66 -0.73 10.18 -12.02
N ILE A 67 -1.00 9.48 -10.91
CA ILE A 67 -1.07 8.01 -10.88
C ILE A 67 -2.17 7.52 -11.82
N LEU A 68 -3.36 8.12 -11.71
CA LEU A 68 -4.53 7.76 -12.53
C LEU A 68 -4.29 8.04 -14.01
N GLU A 69 -3.70 9.19 -14.35
CA GLU A 69 -3.39 9.52 -15.74
C GLU A 69 -2.39 8.54 -16.35
N LEU A 70 -1.30 8.23 -15.63
CA LEU A 70 -0.31 7.26 -16.08
C LEU A 70 -0.90 5.85 -16.22
N ALA A 71 -1.79 5.45 -15.30
CA ALA A 71 -2.41 4.12 -15.29
C ALA A 71 -3.39 3.86 -16.44
N LYS A 72 -3.73 4.88 -17.25
CA LYS A 72 -4.52 4.70 -18.50
C LYS A 72 -3.73 4.01 -19.60
N SER A 73 -2.41 4.21 -19.66
CA SER A 73 -1.56 3.67 -20.72
C SER A 73 -0.42 2.79 -20.20
N LYS A 74 -0.16 2.81 -18.89
CA LYS A 74 0.92 2.06 -18.24
C LYS A 74 0.41 1.15 -17.13
N ASN A 75 1.21 0.17 -16.80
CA ASN A 75 1.08 -0.69 -15.64
C ASN A 75 1.79 -0.05 -14.45
N ILE A 76 1.02 0.46 -13.50
CA ILE A 76 1.55 1.13 -12.30
C ILE A 76 1.45 0.18 -11.11
N ALA A 77 2.54 0.00 -10.37
CA ALA A 77 2.54 -0.70 -9.09
C ALA A 77 2.76 0.29 -7.94
N LEU A 78 1.84 0.32 -6.99
CA LEU A 78 1.93 1.07 -5.75
C LEU A 78 2.19 0.11 -4.59
N LEU A 79 3.39 0.19 -4.03
CA LEU A 79 3.84 -0.59 -2.88
C LEU A 79 3.50 0.13 -1.58
N ALA A 80 2.91 -0.63 -0.64
CA ALA A 80 2.58 -0.18 0.71
C ALA A 80 3.10 -1.17 1.74
N TYR A 81 3.56 -0.68 2.89
CA TYR A 81 3.97 -1.52 4.02
C TYR A 81 2.77 -2.25 4.63
N GLY A 82 2.95 -3.50 5.03
CA GLY A 82 1.84 -4.34 5.48
C GLY A 82 0.91 -4.74 4.34
N ASP A 83 -0.39 -4.50 4.53
CA ASP A 83 -1.42 -4.73 3.51
C ASP A 83 -1.93 -3.37 2.98
N PRO A 84 -2.03 -3.18 1.65
CA PRO A 84 -2.32 -1.89 1.06
C PRO A 84 -3.72 -1.35 1.37
N LEU A 85 -4.66 -2.20 1.80
CA LEU A 85 -6.05 -1.80 2.10
C LEU A 85 -6.39 -1.86 3.59
N ILE A 86 -5.44 -2.14 4.46
CA ILE A 86 -5.64 -2.17 5.91
C ILE A 86 -5.12 -0.89 6.56
N ALA A 87 -6.04 -0.07 7.08
CA ALA A 87 -5.75 1.19 7.77
C ALA A 87 -5.01 2.24 6.90
N THR A 88 -5.34 2.30 5.61
CA THR A 88 -4.76 3.25 4.64
C THR A 88 -5.84 4.06 3.92
N THR A 89 -5.42 5.07 3.17
CA THR A 89 -6.30 5.90 2.32
C THR A 89 -6.43 5.35 0.90
N HIS A 90 -5.73 4.25 0.58
CA HIS A 90 -5.61 3.77 -0.79
C HIS A 90 -6.93 3.32 -1.42
N ILE A 91 -7.94 2.96 -0.63
CA ILE A 91 -9.25 2.58 -1.16
C ILE A 91 -9.92 3.73 -1.92
N ASP A 92 -9.68 4.99 -1.54
CA ASP A 92 -10.15 6.15 -2.28
C ASP A 92 -9.56 6.19 -3.70
N LEU A 93 -8.25 5.94 -3.82
CA LEU A 93 -7.57 5.85 -5.11
C LEU A 93 -8.10 4.69 -5.96
N VAL A 94 -8.40 3.54 -5.34
CA VAL A 94 -9.02 2.39 -6.01
C VAL A 94 -10.40 2.75 -6.58
N ILE A 95 -11.23 3.47 -5.82
CA ILE A 95 -12.55 3.90 -6.27
C ILE A 95 -12.41 4.83 -7.48
N ARG A 96 -11.58 5.87 -7.38
CA ARG A 96 -11.35 6.83 -8.47
C ARG A 96 -10.76 6.17 -9.72
N ALA A 97 -9.88 5.19 -9.56
CA ALA A 97 -9.35 4.41 -10.69
C ALA A 97 -10.44 3.64 -11.42
N ARG A 98 -11.33 2.96 -10.69
CA ARG A 98 -12.44 2.22 -11.28
C ARG A 98 -13.45 3.12 -11.98
N GLU A 99 -13.77 4.28 -11.40
CA GLU A 99 -14.61 5.30 -12.04
C GLU A 99 -14.00 5.82 -13.36
N ALA A 100 -12.66 5.88 -13.42
CA ALA A 100 -11.91 6.23 -14.62
C ALA A 100 -11.70 5.06 -15.61
N ASN A 101 -12.37 3.91 -15.41
CA ASN A 101 -12.22 2.68 -16.20
C ASN A 101 -10.78 2.11 -16.23
N ILE A 102 -10.01 2.33 -15.17
CA ILE A 102 -8.68 1.74 -14.99
C ILE A 102 -8.86 0.43 -14.23
N ASP A 103 -8.36 -0.67 -14.77
CA ASP A 103 -8.36 -1.95 -14.05
C ASP A 103 -7.46 -1.87 -12.81
N VAL A 104 -7.95 -2.39 -11.69
CA VAL A 104 -7.28 -2.35 -10.39
C VAL A 104 -7.21 -3.73 -9.80
N LYS A 105 -5.99 -4.16 -9.44
CA LYS A 105 -5.74 -5.43 -8.76
C LYS A 105 -4.98 -5.19 -7.46
N THR A 106 -5.33 -5.94 -6.42
CA THR A 106 -4.69 -5.85 -5.12
C THR A 106 -3.96 -7.16 -4.82
N ILE A 107 -2.71 -7.06 -4.37
CA ILE A 107 -1.91 -8.16 -3.87
C ILE A 107 -1.72 -7.94 -2.37
N HIS A 108 -2.45 -8.73 -1.60
CA HIS A 108 -2.48 -8.67 -0.14
C HIS A 108 -1.20 -9.25 0.48
N ASN A 109 -0.92 -8.84 1.72
CA ASN A 109 0.20 -9.38 2.50
C ASN A 109 -0.09 -9.29 4.01
N ALA A 110 0.80 -9.83 4.85
CA ALA A 110 0.67 -9.76 6.30
C ALA A 110 0.61 -8.30 6.78
N SER A 111 -0.37 -7.97 7.62
CA SER A 111 -0.48 -6.67 8.27
C SER A 111 -0.03 -6.76 9.72
N ALA A 112 0.57 -5.70 10.24
CA ALA A 112 0.89 -5.60 11.67
C ALA A 112 -0.37 -5.79 12.54
N ILE A 113 -1.53 -5.35 12.05
CA ILE A 113 -2.81 -5.51 12.75
C ILE A 113 -3.16 -6.98 12.92
N THR A 114 -3.03 -7.81 11.88
CA THR A 114 -3.37 -9.23 12.00
C THR A 114 -2.28 -10.01 12.72
N ALA A 115 -1.01 -9.66 12.51
CA ALA A 115 0.12 -10.31 13.14
C ALA A 115 0.12 -10.14 14.66
N ILE A 116 -0.06 -8.91 15.18
CA ILE A 116 0.00 -8.67 16.64
C ILE A 116 -1.03 -9.49 17.41
N ILE A 117 -2.20 -9.72 16.82
CA ILE A 117 -3.30 -10.48 17.43
C ILE A 117 -2.87 -11.94 17.66
N GLY A 118 -2.18 -12.53 16.69
CA GLY A 118 -1.60 -13.86 16.82
C GLY A 118 -0.45 -13.91 17.82
N GLU A 119 0.47 -12.94 17.77
CA GLU A 119 1.64 -12.85 18.66
C GLU A 119 1.24 -12.76 20.14
N VAL A 120 0.13 -12.07 20.46
CA VAL A 120 -0.36 -11.96 21.84
C VAL A 120 -1.35 -13.06 22.23
N GLY A 121 -1.57 -14.06 21.37
CA GLY A 121 -2.47 -15.19 21.62
C GLY A 121 -3.95 -14.80 21.74
N LEU A 122 -4.33 -13.64 21.21
CA LEU A 122 -5.72 -13.18 21.22
C LEU A 122 -6.49 -13.80 20.06
N HIS A 123 -7.77 -14.00 20.29
CA HIS A 123 -8.67 -14.54 19.30
C HIS A 123 -9.26 -13.39 18.48
N ILE A 124 -8.97 -13.34 17.18
CA ILE A 124 -9.43 -12.28 16.27
C ILE A 124 -10.94 -11.98 16.38
N TYR A 125 -11.76 -13.01 16.58
CA TYR A 125 -13.22 -12.90 16.70
C TYR A 125 -13.70 -12.22 17.99
N LYS A 126 -12.81 -11.99 18.98
CA LYS A 126 -13.12 -11.24 20.21
C LYS A 126 -12.77 -9.76 20.11
N LEU A 127 -12.15 -9.32 19.02
CA LEU A 127 -11.71 -7.93 18.85
C LEU A 127 -12.81 -7.06 18.25
N GLY A 128 -12.91 -5.84 18.78
CA GLY A 128 -13.89 -4.84 18.36
C GLY A 128 -13.36 -3.91 17.27
N LYS A 129 -13.91 -2.69 17.24
CA LYS A 129 -13.49 -1.65 16.31
C LYS A 129 -12.04 -1.23 16.58
N ILE A 130 -11.29 -1.05 15.49
CA ILE A 130 -9.92 -0.54 15.51
C ILE A 130 -9.97 1.00 15.52
N SER A 131 -9.09 1.64 16.28
CA SER A 131 -8.96 3.10 16.35
C SER A 131 -7.49 3.50 16.38
N THR A 132 -7.20 4.70 15.87
CA THR A 132 -5.86 5.30 15.91
C THR A 132 -5.81 6.36 17.01
N MET A 133 -4.82 6.27 17.90
CA MET A 133 -4.53 7.35 18.85
C MET A 133 -3.69 8.41 18.15
N VAL A 134 -4.22 9.63 18.05
CA VAL A 134 -3.58 10.76 17.38
C VAL A 134 -3.02 11.75 18.39
N ARG A 135 -1.87 12.36 18.08
CA ARG A 135 -1.27 13.40 18.93
C ARG A 135 -2.01 14.73 18.85
N ASP A 136 -2.54 15.05 17.66
CA ASP A 136 -3.25 16.31 17.41
C ASP A 136 -4.73 16.19 17.80
N LYS A 137 -5.22 17.10 18.64
CA LYS A 137 -6.61 17.16 19.08
C LYS A 137 -7.58 17.54 17.94
N ASN A 138 -7.06 18.17 16.88
CA ASN A 138 -7.82 18.61 15.71
C ASN A 138 -7.63 17.68 14.50
N ALA A 139 -7.04 16.49 14.69
CA ALA A 139 -6.87 15.55 13.59
C ALA A 139 -8.23 15.22 12.94
N ASN A 140 -8.26 15.20 11.61
CA ASN A 140 -9.43 14.76 10.86
C ASN A 140 -9.85 13.36 11.31
N ARG A 141 -11.13 13.22 11.68
CA ARG A 141 -11.67 11.97 12.22
C ARG A 141 -11.91 10.91 11.14
N SER A 142 -11.98 11.33 9.88
CA SER A 142 -12.17 10.47 8.71
C SER A 142 -11.79 11.24 7.44
N ILE A 143 -11.23 10.54 6.45
CA ILE A 143 -11.12 11.03 5.06
C ILE A 143 -12.37 10.68 4.22
N TYR A 144 -13.18 9.74 4.69
CA TYR A 144 -14.45 9.40 4.08
C TYR A 144 -15.50 10.42 4.50
N LYS A 145 -16.30 10.89 3.54
CA LYS A 145 -17.54 11.59 3.84
C LYS A 145 -18.49 10.59 4.51
N VAL A 146 -18.67 10.72 5.81
CA VAL A 146 -19.67 9.97 6.59
C VAL A 146 -20.94 10.80 6.67
#